data_AF-A0ABC9NQV7-F1
#
_entry.id   AF-A0ABC9NQV7-F1
#
_cell.length_a   1.000
_cell.length_b   1.000
_cell.length_c   1.000
_cell.angle_alpha   90.00
_cell.angle_beta   90.00
_cell.angle_gamma   90.00
#
_symmetry.space_group_name_H-M   'P 1'
#
loop_
_entity.id
_entity.type
_entity.pdbx_description
1 polymer ?
#
loop_
_entity_poly.entity_id
_entity_poly.type
_entity_poly.pdbx_seq_one_letter_code
_entity_poly.pdbx_strand_id
1 'polypeptide(L)'
;MTKMTGLDAFYNESEDKIWFGNLISELARLNNENERMIAAAILSNYRLSKTKPDTLGGLGFYQFDWVSGFTTNEDFEKQCVEFLGLLAMGHEYRESPIPGEEGTFNVRKGEDFLYHDDEDDWYGSYDSFYFKRSEVVNFFPELDMNVPDNEPEIGALSKKVEREQNWRGKDTALKMIAGMAIALFESSKDFHSGGNLSINRVSAQVIENNIIFGNDEDSDTHPDTFRRLLTNALDKYAPKFKNKATKKRPK
;
A
#
# COMPACT_ATOMS: atom_id res chain seq x y z
N MET A 1 -16.43 26.15 -0.49
CA MET A 1 -15.13 25.80 0.15
C MET A 1 -15.36 25.67 1.64
N THR A 2 -15.37 24.45 2.15
CA THR A 2 -15.36 24.19 3.60
C THR A 2 -13.96 24.54 4.11
N LYS A 3 -13.85 25.42 5.11
CA LYS A 3 -12.56 25.72 5.74
C LYS A 3 -12.08 24.47 6.49
N MET A 4 -11.10 23.75 5.95
CA MET A 4 -10.37 22.72 6.69
C MET A 4 -9.39 23.41 7.64
N THR A 5 -9.53 23.17 8.94
CA THR A 5 -8.67 23.76 9.99
C THR A 5 -8.47 22.75 11.12
N GLY A 6 -7.36 22.84 11.86
CA GLY A 6 -7.10 21.96 12.99
C GLY A 6 -6.68 20.54 12.58
N LEU A 7 -7.08 19.53 13.37
CA LEU A 7 -6.71 18.12 13.15
C LEU A 7 -7.17 17.59 11.78
N ASP A 8 -8.28 18.09 11.24
CA ASP A 8 -8.76 17.65 9.93
C ASP A 8 -7.80 18.05 8.80
N ALA A 9 -7.22 19.25 8.86
CA ALA A 9 -6.21 19.68 7.87
C ALA A 9 -4.93 18.82 8.00
N PHE A 10 -4.54 18.51 9.24
CA PHE A 10 -3.38 17.67 9.56
C PHE A 10 -3.52 16.23 9.04
N TYR A 11 -4.67 15.60 9.25
CA TYR A 11 -4.92 14.25 8.76
C TYR A 11 -5.04 14.21 7.23
N ASN A 12 -5.65 15.23 6.60
CA ASN A 12 -5.71 15.30 5.13
C ASN A 12 -4.32 15.35 4.49
N GLU A 13 -3.37 16.11 5.04
CA GLU A 13 -1.99 16.09 4.53
C GLU A 13 -1.34 14.70 4.68
N SER A 14 -1.60 14.01 5.78
CA SER A 14 -1.10 12.63 5.97
C SER A 14 -1.74 11.62 5.00
N GLU A 15 -3.02 11.79 4.64
CA GLU A 15 -3.75 10.94 3.71
C GLU A 15 -3.37 11.17 2.25
N ASP A 16 -2.88 12.38 1.95
CA ASP A 16 -2.37 12.76 0.64
C ASP A 16 -0.97 12.19 0.36
N LYS A 17 -0.28 11.68 1.39
CA LYS A 17 1.09 11.18 1.28
C LYS A 17 1.18 9.83 0.58
N ILE A 18 1.93 9.76 -0.52
CA ILE A 18 2.32 8.51 -1.17
C ILE A 18 3.84 8.36 -1.12
N TRP A 19 4.32 7.31 -0.48
CA TRP A 19 5.76 6.97 -0.48
C TRP A 19 6.22 6.53 -1.87
N PHE A 20 7.41 6.96 -2.30
CA PHE A 20 7.86 6.77 -3.69
C PHE A 20 7.80 5.32 -4.17
N GLY A 21 8.26 4.35 -3.36
CA GLY A 21 8.28 2.95 -3.76
C GLY A 21 6.87 2.37 -3.88
N ASN A 22 5.92 2.86 -3.09
CA ASN A 22 4.50 2.48 -3.22
C ASN A 22 3.92 3.04 -4.52
N LEU A 23 4.23 4.30 -4.87
CA LEU A 23 3.77 4.90 -6.12
C LEU A 23 4.30 4.12 -7.33
N ILE A 24 5.60 3.84 -7.35
CA ILE A 24 6.26 3.11 -8.44
C ILE A 24 5.64 1.71 -8.59
N SER A 25 5.54 0.97 -7.49
CA SER A 25 4.96 -0.39 -7.49
C SER A 25 3.51 -0.39 -7.99
N GLU A 26 2.70 0.56 -7.54
CA GLU A 26 1.28 0.61 -7.90
C GLU A 26 1.08 1.02 -9.36
N LEU A 27 1.82 2.01 -9.86
CA LEU A 27 1.78 2.38 -11.28
C LEU A 27 2.30 1.26 -12.18
N ALA A 28 3.34 0.53 -11.76
CA ALA A 28 3.86 -0.63 -12.48
C ALA A 28 2.78 -1.71 -12.60
N ARG A 29 2.08 -1.99 -11.49
CA ARG A 29 0.96 -2.94 -11.45
C ARG A 29 -0.22 -2.51 -12.33
N LEU A 30 -0.63 -1.24 -12.26
CA LEU A 30 -1.78 -0.72 -13.01
C LEU A 30 -1.54 -0.69 -14.52
N ASN A 31 -0.31 -0.38 -14.92
CA ASN A 31 0.05 -0.26 -16.34
C ASN A 31 0.65 -1.55 -16.93
N ASN A 32 0.82 -2.60 -16.11
CA ASN A 32 1.53 -3.84 -16.50
C ASN A 32 2.93 -3.54 -17.07
N GLU A 33 3.64 -2.63 -16.40
CA GLU A 33 4.96 -2.14 -16.77
C GLU A 33 5.98 -2.46 -15.67
N ASN A 34 7.27 -2.35 -16.00
CA ASN A 34 8.32 -2.49 -14.99
C ASN A 34 8.61 -1.17 -14.27
N GLU A 35 9.17 -1.26 -13.06
CA GLU A 35 9.48 -0.11 -12.20
C GLU A 35 10.41 0.92 -12.86
N ARG A 36 11.27 0.48 -13.78
CA ARG A 36 12.22 1.33 -14.53
C ARG A 36 11.46 2.27 -15.46
N MET A 37 10.50 1.72 -16.21
CA MET A 37 9.61 2.50 -17.09
C MET A 37 8.77 3.49 -16.30
N ILE A 38 8.27 3.07 -15.13
CA ILE A 38 7.51 3.95 -14.24
C ILE A 38 8.36 5.09 -13.68
N ALA A 39 9.58 4.81 -13.23
CA ALA A 39 10.51 5.84 -12.78
C ALA A 39 10.81 6.87 -13.89
N ALA A 40 11.01 6.39 -15.12
CA ALA A 40 11.18 7.26 -16.29
C ALA A 40 9.93 8.12 -16.57
N ALA A 41 8.73 7.53 -16.46
CA ALA A 41 7.47 8.25 -16.66
C ALA A 41 7.25 9.33 -15.59
N ILE A 42 7.51 9.03 -14.32
CA ILE A 42 7.44 10.00 -13.22
C ILE A 42 8.40 11.17 -13.47
N LEU A 43 9.64 10.89 -13.86
CA LEU A 43 10.62 11.93 -14.20
C LEU A 43 10.19 12.80 -15.38
N SER A 44 9.65 12.18 -16.42
CA SER A 44 9.13 12.90 -17.59
C SER A 44 7.99 13.83 -17.16
N ASN A 45 7.04 13.33 -16.37
CA ASN A 45 5.91 14.11 -15.86
C ASN A 45 6.34 15.21 -14.89
N TYR A 46 7.36 14.98 -14.06
CA TYR A 46 7.94 16.03 -13.21
C TYR A 46 8.57 17.15 -14.06
N ARG A 47 9.32 16.81 -15.12
CA ARG A 47 9.86 17.83 -16.05
C ARG A 47 8.75 18.58 -16.79
N LEU A 48 7.66 17.90 -17.14
CA LEU A 48 6.48 18.52 -17.73
C LEU A 48 5.78 19.47 -16.75
N SER A 49 5.65 19.10 -15.47
CA SER A 49 5.05 19.96 -14.44
C SER A 49 5.83 21.26 -14.25
N LYS A 50 7.16 21.21 -14.30
CA LYS A 50 8.03 22.40 -14.19
C LYS A 50 7.99 23.29 -15.45
N THR A 51 7.75 22.72 -16.63
CA THR A 51 7.68 23.49 -17.89
C THR A 51 6.28 24.04 -18.19
N LYS A 52 5.22 23.41 -17.67
CA LYS A 52 3.82 23.78 -17.90
C LYS A 52 2.97 23.80 -16.61
N PRO A 53 3.37 24.55 -15.57
CA PRO A 53 2.71 24.52 -14.26
C PRO A 53 1.24 24.98 -14.34
N ASP A 54 0.94 25.99 -15.18
CA ASP A 54 -0.40 26.57 -15.28
C ASP A 54 -1.44 25.63 -15.91
N THR A 55 -1.00 24.57 -16.60
CA THR A 55 -1.89 23.65 -17.33
C THR A 55 -1.99 22.27 -16.68
N LEU A 56 -0.90 21.78 -16.10
CA LEU A 56 -0.83 20.42 -15.54
C LEU A 56 -0.80 20.41 -14.01
N GLY A 57 -0.64 21.58 -13.37
CA GLY A 57 -0.38 21.67 -11.95
C GLY A 57 1.07 21.32 -11.59
N GLY A 58 1.36 21.35 -10.30
CA GLY A 58 2.65 20.94 -9.76
C GLY A 58 2.72 19.42 -9.58
N LEU A 59 3.90 18.85 -9.82
CA LEU A 59 4.29 17.55 -9.31
C LEU A 59 5.60 17.76 -8.56
N GLY A 60 5.57 17.66 -7.22
CA GLY A 60 6.75 17.83 -6.37
C GLY A 60 7.25 16.53 -5.75
N PHE A 61 8.50 16.59 -5.28
CA PHE A 61 9.07 15.60 -4.36
C PHE A 61 9.10 16.22 -2.96
N TYR A 62 8.69 15.47 -1.94
CA TYR A 62 8.58 16.01 -0.58
C TYR A 62 9.23 15.12 0.47
N GLN A 63 9.84 15.74 1.45
CA GLN A 63 10.03 15.17 2.77
C GLN A 63 8.71 15.35 3.55
N PHE A 64 8.47 14.46 4.51
CA PHE A 64 7.30 14.56 5.38
C PHE A 64 7.65 14.20 6.81
N ASP A 65 7.32 15.09 7.72
CA ASP A 65 7.32 14.82 9.16
C ASP A 65 6.05 15.39 9.81
N TRP A 66 5.68 14.85 10.96
CA TRP A 66 4.44 15.21 11.66
C TRP A 66 4.45 16.61 12.27
N VAL A 67 5.59 17.32 12.27
CA VAL A 67 5.70 18.69 12.80
C VAL A 67 5.65 19.70 11.67
N SER A 68 6.38 19.46 10.59
CA SER A 68 6.54 20.40 9.47
C SER A 68 5.61 20.12 8.29
N GLY A 69 4.92 18.97 8.28
CA GLY A 69 4.12 18.53 7.14
C GLY A 69 4.98 18.23 5.93
N PHE A 70 4.48 18.54 4.73
CA PHE A 70 5.27 18.41 3.50
C PHE A 70 6.27 19.55 3.34
N THR A 71 7.55 19.20 3.23
CA THR A 71 8.64 20.15 2.97
C THR A 71 9.43 19.72 1.74
N THR A 72 10.00 20.69 1.02
CA THR A 72 10.85 20.43 -0.14
C THR A 72 11.79 21.61 -0.38
N ASN A 73 12.93 21.36 -1.01
CA ASN A 73 13.89 22.37 -1.45
C ASN A 73 14.59 21.91 -2.73
N GLU A 74 15.27 22.82 -3.42
CA GLU A 74 15.89 22.52 -4.72
C GLU A 74 16.95 21.42 -4.68
N ASP A 75 17.74 21.32 -3.61
CA ASP A 75 18.80 20.32 -3.51
C ASP A 75 18.23 18.93 -3.23
N PHE A 76 17.18 18.85 -2.40
CA PHE A 76 16.41 17.63 -2.19
C PHE A 76 15.68 17.20 -3.47
N GLU A 77 15.07 18.12 -4.21
CA GLU A 77 14.45 17.79 -5.50
C GLU A 77 15.48 17.23 -6.49
N LYS A 78 16.69 17.81 -6.57
CA LYS A 78 17.78 17.28 -7.41
C LYS A 78 18.17 15.86 -7.00
N GLN A 79 18.30 15.59 -5.70
CA GLN A 79 18.59 14.26 -5.17
C GLN A 79 17.50 13.24 -5.57
N CYS A 80 16.23 13.61 -5.48
CA CYS A 80 15.10 12.77 -5.91
C CYS A 80 15.12 12.51 -7.43
N VAL A 81 15.42 13.54 -8.23
CA VAL A 81 15.53 13.42 -9.69
C VAL A 81 16.67 12.50 -10.09
N GLU A 82 17.82 12.63 -9.44
CA GLU A 82 18.97 11.75 -9.66
C GLU A 82 18.62 10.31 -9.31
N PHE A 83 18.06 10.09 -8.12
CA PHE A 83 17.66 8.76 -7.65
C PHE A 83 16.69 8.07 -8.63
N LEU A 84 15.60 8.74 -9.00
CA LEU A 84 14.67 8.20 -10.00
C LEU A 84 15.32 8.00 -11.37
N GLY A 85 16.33 8.81 -11.71
CA GLY A 85 17.09 8.67 -12.96
C GLY A 85 17.88 7.37 -12.98
N LEU A 86 18.53 7.05 -11.85
CA LEU A 86 19.23 5.78 -11.68
C LEU A 86 18.28 4.59 -11.71
N LEU A 87 17.11 4.67 -11.06
CA LEU A 87 16.07 3.63 -11.15
C LEU A 87 15.57 3.44 -12.58
N ALA A 88 15.36 4.54 -13.32
CA ALA A 88 14.96 4.51 -14.73
C ALA A 88 16.01 3.85 -15.63
N MET A 89 17.30 3.98 -15.30
CA MET A 89 18.41 3.28 -15.95
C MET A 89 18.52 1.80 -15.52
N GLY A 90 17.68 1.35 -14.57
CA GLY A 90 17.60 -0.03 -14.14
C GLY A 90 18.51 -0.41 -12.98
N HIS A 91 19.08 0.58 -12.28
CA HIS A 91 19.85 0.31 -11.08
C HIS A 91 18.95 -0.14 -9.93
N GLU A 92 19.41 -1.15 -9.19
CA GLU A 92 18.75 -1.62 -7.96
C GLU A 92 18.97 -0.62 -6.84
N TYR A 93 18.03 -0.53 -5.90
CA TYR A 93 18.20 0.28 -4.69
C TYR A 93 17.95 -0.55 -3.44
N ARG A 94 18.53 -0.13 -2.32
CA ARG A 94 18.26 -0.69 -0.99
C ARG A 94 18.28 0.42 0.04
N GLU A 95 17.58 0.20 1.15
CA GLU A 95 17.70 1.06 2.33
C GLU A 95 19.08 0.84 2.98
N SER A 96 19.67 1.92 3.53
CA SER A 96 20.96 1.85 4.22
C SER A 96 20.88 0.85 5.38
N PRO A 97 21.82 -0.11 5.47
CA PRO A 97 21.87 -1.04 6.59
C PRO A 97 22.50 -0.41 7.85
N ILE A 98 22.99 0.84 7.77
CA ILE A 98 23.70 1.51 8.86
C ILE A 98 22.67 1.99 9.90
N PRO A 99 22.78 1.57 11.18
CA PRO A 99 21.88 2.04 12.23
C PRO A 99 21.90 3.56 12.38
N GLY A 100 20.73 4.19 12.43
CA GLY A 100 20.60 5.65 12.48
C GLY A 100 20.49 6.33 11.12
N GLU A 101 20.56 5.58 10.02
CA GLU A 101 20.32 6.06 8.65
C GLU A 101 18.99 5.52 8.07
N GLU A 102 18.04 5.15 8.94
CA GLU A 102 16.73 4.63 8.49
C GLU A 102 16.02 5.64 7.58
N GLY A 103 15.47 5.16 6.48
CA GLY A 103 14.87 6.00 5.45
C GLY A 103 15.87 6.65 4.50
N THR A 104 17.16 6.31 4.53
CA THR A 104 18.10 6.63 3.46
C THR A 104 18.31 5.44 2.54
N PHE A 105 18.59 5.68 1.27
CA PHE A 105 18.71 4.66 0.24
C PHE A 105 20.03 4.78 -0.51
N ASN A 106 20.62 3.63 -0.83
CA ASN A 106 21.76 3.53 -1.73
C ASN A 106 21.34 2.83 -3.02
N VAL A 107 22.04 3.12 -4.10
CA VAL A 107 21.80 2.53 -5.42
C VAL A 107 22.97 1.63 -5.80
N ARG A 108 22.69 0.46 -6.39
CA ARG A 108 23.71 -0.49 -6.80
C ARG A 108 24.47 0.03 -8.02
N LYS A 109 25.79 0.15 -7.89
CA LYS A 109 26.69 0.40 -9.01
C LYS A 109 26.59 -0.79 -9.98
N GLY A 110 26.21 -0.51 -11.22
CA GLY A 110 26.28 -1.47 -12.32
C GLY A 110 27.55 -1.28 -13.15
N GLU A 111 27.78 -2.12 -14.16
CA GLU A 111 28.91 -1.95 -15.08
C GLU A 111 28.88 -0.60 -15.81
N ASP A 112 27.69 -0.06 -16.08
CA ASP A 112 27.48 1.22 -16.75
C ASP A 112 27.35 2.42 -15.79
N PHE A 113 27.73 2.27 -14.51
CA PHE A 113 27.56 3.33 -13.50
C PHE A 113 28.53 4.50 -13.73
N LEU A 114 28.02 5.73 -13.70
CA LEU A 114 28.78 6.96 -14.02
C LEU A 114 29.99 7.23 -13.11
N TYR A 115 29.98 6.69 -11.89
CA TYR A 115 31.03 6.87 -10.88
C TYR A 115 31.67 5.51 -10.56
N HIS A 116 32.83 5.25 -11.16
CA HIS A 116 33.54 3.98 -11.07
C HIS A 116 34.46 3.84 -9.84
N ASP A 117 34.37 4.74 -8.86
CA ASP A 117 35.32 4.71 -7.74
C ASP A 117 35.13 3.44 -6.88
N ASP A 118 36.24 2.74 -6.70
CA ASP A 118 36.36 1.37 -6.22
C ASP A 118 36.23 1.28 -4.69
N GLU A 119 35.30 0.45 -4.23
CA GLU A 119 35.35 -0.46 -3.04
C GLU A 119 33.94 -0.91 -2.66
N ASP A 120 32.94 -0.04 -2.80
CA ASP A 120 31.54 -0.35 -2.50
C ASP A 120 30.68 -0.51 -3.76
N ASP A 121 29.95 -1.63 -3.85
CA ASP A 121 28.93 -1.91 -4.88
C ASP A 121 27.70 -1.00 -4.77
N TRP A 122 27.61 -0.16 -3.74
CA TRP A 122 26.47 0.70 -3.45
C TRP A 122 26.91 2.17 -3.39
N TYR A 123 26.16 3.05 -4.03
CA TYR A 123 26.45 4.45 -4.22
C TYR A 123 25.35 5.36 -3.66
N GLY A 124 25.76 6.54 -3.21
CA GLY A 124 24.89 7.63 -2.79
C GLY A 124 24.27 7.41 -1.42
N SER A 125 23.67 8.46 -0.88
CA SER A 125 22.80 8.42 0.29
C SER A 125 21.62 9.32 -0.03
N TYR A 126 20.53 8.69 -0.47
CA TYR A 126 19.32 9.35 -0.97
C TYR A 126 18.24 9.30 0.10
N ASP A 127 17.74 10.46 0.53
CA ASP A 127 16.66 10.52 1.51
C ASP A 127 15.36 9.92 0.94
N SER A 128 14.58 9.25 1.80
CA SER A 128 13.23 8.85 1.47
C SER A 128 12.39 10.07 1.09
N PHE A 129 11.54 9.91 0.09
CA PHE A 129 10.68 10.98 -0.37
C PHE A 129 9.24 10.49 -0.62
N TYR A 130 8.35 11.47 -0.72
CA TYR A 130 6.92 11.31 -0.86
C TYR A 130 6.40 12.19 -2.00
N PHE A 131 5.25 11.79 -2.50
CA PHE A 131 4.42 12.57 -3.40
C PHE A 131 3.10 12.90 -2.72
N LYS A 132 2.45 13.96 -3.20
CA LYS A 132 1.05 14.26 -2.87
C LYS A 132 0.15 13.58 -3.88
N ARG A 133 -0.81 12.77 -3.42
CA ARG A 133 -1.79 12.09 -4.28
C ARG A 133 -2.52 13.12 -5.15
N SER A 134 -2.94 14.22 -4.55
CA SER A 134 -3.62 15.35 -5.19
C SER A 134 -2.84 15.96 -6.36
N GLU A 135 -1.52 15.86 -6.36
CA GLU A 135 -0.64 16.30 -7.45
C GLU A 135 -0.46 15.19 -8.49
N VAL A 136 -0.18 13.96 -8.03
CA VAL A 136 0.13 12.81 -8.90
C VAL A 136 -1.04 12.45 -9.80
N VAL A 137 -2.29 12.53 -9.32
CA VAL A 137 -3.49 12.20 -10.11
C VAL A 137 -3.66 13.05 -11.36
N ASN A 138 -3.09 14.26 -11.40
CA ASN A 138 -3.13 15.12 -12.60
C ASN A 138 -2.28 14.54 -13.75
N PHE A 139 -1.28 13.72 -13.43
CA PHE A 139 -0.35 13.13 -14.37
C PHE A 139 -0.60 11.64 -14.60
N PHE A 140 -1.19 10.97 -13.62
CA PHE A 140 -1.55 9.55 -13.63
C PHE A 140 -3.00 9.39 -13.19
N PRO A 141 -3.98 9.77 -14.05
CA PRO A 141 -5.39 9.76 -13.70
C PRO A 141 -5.91 8.35 -13.35
N GLU A 142 -5.22 7.29 -13.77
CA GLU A 142 -5.50 5.91 -13.35
C GLU A 142 -5.41 5.70 -11.83
N LEU A 143 -4.73 6.59 -11.10
CA LEU A 143 -4.72 6.59 -9.63
C LEU A 143 -5.98 7.23 -9.02
N ASP A 144 -6.71 8.05 -9.79
CA ASP A 144 -8.02 8.63 -9.42
C ASP A 144 -9.19 7.79 -9.96
N MET A 145 -8.94 7.03 -11.04
CA MET A 145 -9.94 6.12 -11.59
C MET A 145 -10.25 5.00 -10.61
N ASN A 146 -11.47 5.06 -10.05
CA ASN A 146 -12.26 3.84 -9.88
C ASN A 146 -12.22 3.13 -11.24
N VAL A 147 -11.43 2.06 -11.35
CA VAL A 147 -11.37 1.18 -12.53
C VAL A 147 -12.81 0.95 -13.01
N PRO A 148 -13.20 1.40 -14.23
CA PRO A 148 -14.50 1.06 -14.77
C PRO A 148 -14.55 -0.46 -14.90
N ASP A 149 -15.66 -1.04 -14.46
CA ASP A 149 -16.01 -2.45 -14.55
C ASP A 149 -15.93 -2.99 -16.00
N ASN A 150 -14.71 -3.24 -16.49
CA ASN A 150 -14.48 -4.18 -17.57
C ASN A 150 -13.91 -5.47 -16.96
N GLU A 151 -14.74 -6.14 -16.17
CA GLU A 151 -14.61 -7.57 -15.95
C GLU A 151 -15.13 -8.30 -17.20
N PRO A 152 -14.44 -9.33 -17.70
CA PRO A 152 -15.13 -10.47 -18.27
C PRO A 152 -15.98 -11.09 -17.14
N GLU A 153 -17.29 -11.11 -17.36
CA GLU A 153 -18.31 -11.66 -16.48
C GLU A 153 -17.91 -12.97 -15.79
N ILE A 154 -17.60 -12.96 -14.49
CA ILE A 154 -18.02 -14.02 -13.55
C ILE A 154 -18.13 -13.45 -12.13
N GLY A 155 -19.36 -13.21 -11.65
CA GLY A 155 -19.67 -13.31 -10.21
C GLY A 155 -19.92 -12.01 -9.45
N ALA A 156 -21.02 -11.32 -9.79
CA ALA A 156 -21.54 -10.09 -9.22
C ALA A 156 -21.97 -10.11 -7.72
N LEU A 157 -21.20 -10.68 -6.79
CA LEU A 157 -21.53 -10.70 -5.36
C LEU A 157 -20.43 -10.25 -4.38
N SER A 158 -19.27 -9.78 -4.86
CA SER A 158 -18.16 -9.39 -3.97
C SER A 158 -17.78 -7.89 -3.97
N LYS A 159 -18.32 -7.07 -4.87
CA LYS A 159 -17.81 -5.70 -5.14
C LYS A 159 -18.14 -4.61 -4.10
N LYS A 160 -18.87 -4.90 -3.02
CA LYS A 160 -19.21 -3.87 -2.01
C LYS A 160 -18.14 -3.67 -0.91
N VAL A 161 -16.94 -4.22 -1.11
CA VAL A 161 -15.97 -4.45 -0.03
C VAL A 161 -14.57 -3.89 -0.30
N GLU A 162 -14.18 -3.74 -1.57
CA GLU A 162 -12.78 -3.41 -1.90
C GLU A 162 -12.41 -1.93 -1.70
N ARG A 163 -13.36 -1.07 -1.35
CA ARG A 163 -13.07 0.33 -0.98
C ARG A 163 -12.45 0.50 0.41
N GLU A 164 -12.22 -0.55 1.18
CA GLU A 164 -11.60 -0.44 2.50
C GLU A 164 -10.07 -0.66 2.46
N GLN A 165 -9.39 0.48 2.43
CA GLN A 165 -8.09 0.80 3.02
C GLN A 165 -6.91 -0.13 2.67
N ASN A 166 -6.00 0.37 1.83
CA ASN A 166 -4.63 -0.15 1.70
C ASN A 166 -3.77 0.39 2.84
N TRP A 167 -3.83 -0.27 4.00
CA TRP A 167 -2.95 0.04 5.13
C TRP A 167 -1.71 -0.87 5.12
N ARG A 168 -0.56 -0.31 5.54
CA ARG A 168 0.74 -1.01 5.57
C ARG A 168 0.66 -2.19 6.54
N GLY A 169 0.96 -3.40 6.07
CA GLY A 169 0.83 -4.63 6.86
C GLY A 169 -0.45 -5.44 6.61
N LYS A 170 -1.36 -4.97 5.75
CA LYS A 170 -2.59 -5.69 5.34
C LYS A 170 -2.32 -7.10 4.82
N ASP A 171 -1.29 -7.28 3.99
CA ASP A 171 -0.91 -8.59 3.46
C ASP A 171 -0.49 -9.56 4.57
N THR A 172 0.36 -9.09 5.50
CA THR A 172 0.78 -9.84 6.69
C THR A 172 -0.40 -10.18 7.58
N ALA A 173 -1.30 -9.22 7.84
CA ALA A 173 -2.47 -9.44 8.66
C ALA A 173 -3.45 -10.44 8.04
N LEU A 174 -3.69 -10.36 6.74
CA LEU A 174 -4.54 -11.33 6.04
C LEU A 174 -3.91 -12.73 6.04
N LYS A 175 -2.58 -12.85 5.86
CA LYS A 175 -1.86 -14.13 6.01
C LYS A 175 -2.00 -14.70 7.41
N MET A 176 -1.88 -13.86 8.44
CA MET A 176 -2.07 -14.25 9.84
C MET A 176 -3.51 -14.71 10.11
N ILE A 177 -4.51 -13.96 9.64
CA ILE A 177 -5.93 -14.33 9.77
C ILE A 177 -6.21 -15.68 9.10
N ALA A 178 -5.70 -15.89 7.88
CA ALA A 178 -5.85 -17.15 7.17
C ALA A 178 -5.18 -18.32 7.93
N GLY A 179 -3.94 -18.14 8.38
CA GLY A 179 -3.19 -19.14 9.13
C GLY A 179 -3.87 -19.51 10.46
N MET A 180 -4.34 -18.53 11.22
CA MET A 180 -5.04 -18.77 12.49
C MET A 180 -6.37 -19.49 12.28
N ALA A 181 -7.13 -19.15 11.24
CA ALA A 181 -8.38 -19.83 10.93
C ALA A 181 -8.16 -21.31 10.56
N ILE A 182 -7.08 -21.63 9.84
CA ILE A 182 -6.69 -23.02 9.55
C ILE A 182 -6.28 -23.73 10.84
N ALA A 183 -5.45 -23.09 11.69
CA ALA A 183 -5.04 -23.68 12.96
C ALA A 183 -6.23 -23.98 13.89
N LEU A 184 -7.22 -23.07 13.96
CA LEU A 184 -8.46 -23.28 14.72
C LEU A 184 -9.29 -24.43 14.15
N PHE A 185 -9.38 -24.54 12.82
CA PHE A 185 -10.02 -25.69 12.17
C PHE A 185 -9.30 -27.00 12.51
N GLU A 186 -7.98 -27.06 12.45
CA GLU A 186 -7.26 -28.31 12.71
C GLU A 186 -7.23 -28.68 14.20
N SER A 187 -7.28 -27.69 15.10
CA SER A 187 -7.15 -27.91 16.54
C SER A 187 -8.47 -28.17 17.26
N SER A 188 -9.62 -27.69 16.76
CA SER A 188 -10.90 -27.87 17.46
C SER A 188 -12.09 -28.17 16.55
N LYS A 189 -12.89 -29.17 16.97
CA LYS A 189 -14.18 -29.51 16.35
C LYS A 189 -15.23 -28.42 16.51
N ASP A 190 -15.05 -27.51 17.46
CA ASP A 190 -15.99 -26.42 17.72
C ASP A 190 -16.04 -25.45 16.55
N PHE A 191 -14.98 -25.32 15.75
CA PHE A 191 -14.98 -24.47 14.56
C PHE A 191 -15.44 -25.20 13.29
N HIS A 192 -15.95 -26.43 13.39
CA HIS A 192 -16.46 -27.17 12.24
C HIS A 192 -17.97 -27.02 12.06
N SER A 193 -18.41 -27.02 10.80
CA SER A 193 -19.81 -27.19 10.37
C SER A 193 -19.83 -28.16 9.18
N GLY A 194 -20.33 -29.38 9.40
CA GLY A 194 -20.39 -30.41 8.36
C GLY A 194 -19.02 -30.81 7.80
N GLY A 195 -17.98 -30.88 8.64
CA GLY A 195 -16.61 -31.22 8.23
C GLY A 195 -15.79 -30.07 7.63
N ASN A 196 -16.38 -28.87 7.57
CA ASN A 196 -15.79 -27.67 6.99
C ASN A 196 -15.60 -26.58 8.05
N LEU A 197 -14.63 -25.68 7.88
CA LEU A 197 -14.46 -24.50 8.73
C LEU A 197 -15.73 -23.64 8.71
N SER A 198 -16.23 -23.33 9.90
CA SER A 198 -17.40 -22.48 10.11
C SER A 198 -16.96 -21.03 10.32
N ILE A 199 -17.05 -20.23 9.26
CA ILE A 199 -16.75 -18.78 9.29
C ILE A 199 -17.60 -18.08 10.36
N ASN A 200 -18.85 -18.51 10.54
CA ASN A 200 -19.76 -17.96 11.54
C ASN A 200 -19.28 -18.19 12.98
N ARG A 201 -18.75 -19.38 13.28
CA ARG A 201 -18.25 -19.70 14.62
C ARG A 201 -16.94 -18.99 14.93
N VAL A 202 -16.03 -18.91 13.96
CA VAL A 202 -14.79 -18.11 14.11
C VAL A 202 -15.12 -16.65 14.36
N SER A 203 -16.07 -16.09 13.59
CA SER A 203 -16.46 -14.68 13.74
C SER A 203 -17.13 -14.40 15.08
N ALA A 204 -18.01 -15.29 15.55
CA ALA A 204 -18.65 -15.15 16.85
C ALA A 204 -17.63 -15.16 17.99
N GLN A 205 -16.67 -16.09 17.96
CA GLN A 205 -15.63 -16.18 18.98
C GLN A 205 -14.75 -14.93 19.05
N VAL A 206 -14.43 -14.34 17.89
CA VAL A 206 -13.63 -13.10 17.83
C VAL A 206 -14.40 -11.91 18.42
N ILE A 207 -15.70 -11.81 18.15
CA ILE A 207 -16.56 -10.77 18.73
C ILE A 207 -16.63 -10.93 20.25
N GLU A 208 -16.90 -12.14 20.73
CA GLU A 208 -16.96 -12.44 22.17
C GLU A 208 -15.64 -12.07 22.86
N ASN A 209 -14.50 -12.47 22.28
CA ASN A 209 -13.20 -12.16 22.86
C ASN A 209 -12.88 -10.65 22.82
N ASN A 210 -13.26 -9.93 21.75
CA ASN A 210 -13.04 -8.49 21.69
C ASN A 210 -13.90 -7.73 22.72
N ILE A 211 -15.13 -8.19 22.99
CA ILE A 211 -15.97 -7.64 24.06
C ILE A 211 -15.35 -7.93 25.44
N ILE A 212 -14.82 -9.14 25.64
CA ILE A 212 -14.29 -9.58 26.94
C ILE A 212 -12.91 -8.95 27.26
N PHE A 213 -12.06 -8.74 26.26
CA PHE A 213 -10.66 -8.32 26.47
C PHE A 213 -10.34 -6.91 25.93
N GLY A 214 -11.25 -6.26 25.20
CA GLY A 214 -11.00 -5.02 24.48
C GLY A 214 -11.25 -3.70 25.23
N ASN A 215 -11.91 -3.72 26.40
CA ASN A 215 -12.26 -2.51 27.18
C ASN A 215 -12.99 -1.39 26.38
N ASP A 216 -13.55 -1.68 25.21
CA ASP A 216 -14.36 -0.75 24.41
C ASP A 216 -15.80 -1.28 24.33
N GLU A 217 -16.70 -0.68 25.12
CA GLU A 217 -18.15 -0.90 25.01
C GLU A 217 -18.73 -0.40 23.67
N ASP A 218 -17.96 0.44 22.94
CA ASP A 218 -18.35 1.07 21.67
C ASP A 218 -17.63 0.47 20.43
N SER A 219 -17.00 -0.71 20.54
CA SER A 219 -16.40 -1.33 19.35
C SER A 219 -17.50 -1.85 18.40
N ASP A 220 -17.90 -1.02 17.44
CA ASP A 220 -18.75 -1.35 16.30
C ASP A 220 -18.02 -2.29 15.31
N THR A 221 -17.45 -3.38 15.83
CA THR A 221 -16.88 -4.45 14.99
C THR A 221 -18.05 -5.22 14.40
N HIS A 222 -18.60 -4.71 13.30
CA HIS A 222 -19.73 -5.35 12.64
C HIS A 222 -19.38 -6.79 12.27
N PRO A 223 -20.18 -7.80 12.70
CA PRO A 223 -19.92 -9.22 12.44
C PRO A 223 -19.70 -9.53 10.95
N ASP A 224 -20.35 -8.76 10.09
CA ASP A 224 -20.25 -8.93 8.64
C ASP A 224 -18.93 -8.40 8.08
N THR A 225 -18.32 -7.39 8.70
CA THR A 225 -16.98 -6.89 8.35
C THR A 225 -15.91 -7.94 8.63
N PHE A 226 -15.94 -8.57 9.81
CA PHE A 226 -14.97 -9.61 10.14
C PHE A 226 -15.15 -10.88 9.30
N ARG A 227 -16.40 -11.34 9.10
CA ARG A 227 -16.70 -12.48 8.21
C ARG A 227 -16.11 -12.28 6.82
N ARG A 228 -16.21 -11.05 6.33
CA ARG A 228 -15.76 -10.62 5.02
C ARG A 228 -14.24 -10.53 4.94
N LEU A 229 -13.58 -9.97 5.95
CA LEU A 229 -12.11 -10.00 6.08
C LEU A 229 -11.56 -11.43 6.11
N LEU A 230 -12.16 -12.30 6.93
CA LEU A 230 -11.77 -13.71 7.02
C LEU A 230 -11.98 -14.45 5.69
N THR A 231 -13.12 -14.20 5.03
CA THR A 231 -13.37 -14.79 3.71
C THR A 231 -12.32 -14.33 2.69
N ASN A 232 -12.01 -13.02 2.65
CA ASN A 232 -11.01 -12.46 1.75
C ASN A 232 -9.60 -13.01 2.02
N ALA A 233 -9.24 -13.19 3.29
CA ALA A 233 -7.97 -13.79 3.69
C ALA A 233 -7.83 -15.23 3.19
N LEU A 234 -8.87 -16.05 3.39
CA LEU A 234 -8.88 -17.44 2.92
C LEU A 234 -8.90 -17.52 1.39
N ASP A 235 -9.65 -16.64 0.72
CA ASP A 235 -9.71 -16.57 -0.73
C ASP A 235 -8.35 -16.25 -1.35
N LYS A 236 -7.62 -15.30 -0.76
CA LYS A 236 -6.35 -14.83 -1.29
C LYS A 236 -5.16 -15.74 -0.95
N TYR A 237 -5.08 -16.27 0.28
CA TYR A 237 -3.89 -16.99 0.74
C TYR A 237 -4.11 -18.48 1.00
N ALA A 238 -5.36 -18.93 1.06
CA ALA A 238 -5.68 -20.35 1.25
C ALA A 238 -6.84 -20.84 0.33
N PRO A 239 -6.79 -20.59 -1.00
CA PRO A 239 -7.91 -20.85 -1.91
C PRO A 239 -8.31 -22.33 -1.97
N LYS A 240 -7.36 -23.26 -1.79
CA LYS A 240 -7.64 -24.70 -1.70
C LYS A 240 -8.41 -25.08 -0.43
N PHE A 241 -8.24 -24.30 0.63
CA PHE A 241 -8.93 -24.46 1.91
C PHE A 241 -10.33 -23.82 1.91
N LYS A 242 -10.58 -22.81 1.06
CA LYS A 242 -11.91 -22.19 0.88
C LYS A 242 -13.00 -23.22 0.57
N ASN A 243 -12.69 -24.23 -0.24
CA ASN A 243 -13.63 -25.31 -0.56
C ASN A 243 -14.04 -26.14 0.66
N LYS A 244 -13.26 -26.05 1.74
CA LYS A 244 -13.55 -26.61 3.07
C LYS A 244 -14.08 -25.55 4.04
N ALA A 245 -14.49 -24.36 3.61
CA ALA A 245 -15.07 -23.32 4.46
C ALA A 245 -16.54 -23.10 4.07
N THR A 246 -17.46 -23.08 5.06
CA THR A 246 -18.90 -22.90 4.80
C THR A 246 -19.46 -21.66 5.48
N LYS A 247 -20.32 -20.93 4.75
CA LYS A 247 -21.10 -19.81 5.26
C LYS A 247 -22.47 -20.23 5.83
N LYS A 248 -22.83 -21.52 5.76
CA LYS A 248 -24.15 -22.01 6.20
C LYS A 248 -24.34 -21.70 7.69
N ARG A 249 -25.47 -21.07 8.02
CA ARG A 249 -25.89 -20.92 9.41
C ARG A 249 -26.08 -22.31 10.02
N PRO A 250 -25.65 -22.54 11.28
CA PRO A 250 -26.07 -23.74 12.00
C PRO A 250 -27.60 -23.78 12.02
N LYS A 251 -28.17 -24.96 11.79
CA LYS A 251 -29.56 -25.22 12.19
C LYS A 251 -29.63 -25.29 13.70
#